data_AF-A0A1G6D5Q4-F1
#
_entry.id   AF-A0A1G6D5Q4-F1
#
_cell.length_a   1.000
_cell.length_b   1.000
_cell.length_c   1.000
_cell.angle_alpha   90.00
_cell.angle_beta   90.00
_cell.angle_gamma   90.00
#
_symmetry.space_group_name_H-M   'P 1'
#
loop_
_entity.id
_entity.type
_entity.pdbx_description
1 polymer ?
#
loop_
_entity_poly.entity_id
_entity_poly.type
_entity_poly.pdbx_seq_one_letter_code
_entity_poly.pdbx_strand_id
1 'polypeptide(L)' 'MQKFGIWKVRYTQNIKNTFEGWVRLHSAPVLFDTEIGALEYKHHLEMITLDRNTEFRVRRYKVNESTAC' A
#
# COMPACT_ATOMS: atom_id res chain seq x y z
N MET A 1 -6.75 -16.06 -6.09
CA MET A 1 -7.66 -14.97 -5.64
C MET A 1 -7.09 -13.58 -5.93
N GLN A 2 -7.94 -12.60 -6.28
CA GLN A 2 -7.54 -11.20 -6.45
C GLN A 2 -7.73 -10.45 -5.12
N LYS A 3 -6.70 -9.74 -4.68
CA LYS A 3 -6.73 -8.86 -3.51
C LYS A 3 -6.38 -7.44 -3.90
N PHE A 4 -6.64 -6.50 -3.01
CA PHE A 4 -6.27 -5.10 -3.14
C PHE A 4 -5.31 -4.75 -2.01
N GLY A 5 -4.24 -4.02 -2.32
CA GLY A 5 -3.29 -3.54 -1.33
C GLY A 5 -3.03 -2.06 -1.52
N ILE A 6 -2.36 -1.46 -0.54
CA ILE A 6 -1.95 -0.06 -0.62
C ILE A 6 -0.47 0.02 -0.95
N TRP A 7 -0.16 0.72 -2.04
CA TRP A 7 1.18 1.10 -2.44
C TRP A 7 1.50 2.49 -1.88
N LYS A 8 2.58 2.58 -1.12
CA LYS A 8 3.10 3.84 -0.57
C LYS A 8 4.28 4.28 -1.42
N VAL A 9 4.28 5.54 -1.81
CA VAL A 9 5.43 6.23 -2.43
C VAL A 9 5.84 7.36 -1.51
N ARG A 10 7.10 7.42 -1.13
CA ARG A 10 7.66 8.51 -0.31
C ARG A 10 8.78 9.20 -1.08
N TYR A 11 8.58 10.47 -1.38
CA TYR A 11 9.58 11.35 -1.97
C TYR A 11 10.46 11.92 -0.86
N THR A 12 11.78 11.97 -1.07
CA THR A 12 12.68 12.67 -0.14
C THR A 12 12.89 14.11 -0.63
N GLN A 13 13.17 15.04 0.30
CA GLN A 13 13.39 16.47 0.00
C GLN A 13 14.46 16.70 -1.08
N ASN A 14 15.44 15.79 -1.18
CA ASN A 14 16.38 15.73 -2.29
C ASN A 14 15.89 14.66 -3.27
N ILE A 15 14.97 15.06 -4.14
CA ILE A 15 14.21 14.38 -5.24
C ILE A 15 14.88 13.15 -5.93
N LYS A 16 16.17 12.90 -5.72
CA LYS A 16 16.91 11.72 -6.21
C LYS A 16 16.49 10.40 -5.55
N ASN A 17 15.94 10.39 -4.34
CA ASN A 17 15.55 9.14 -3.67
C ASN A 17 14.02 9.07 -3.49
N THR A 18 13.41 8.11 -4.17
CA THR A 18 12.01 7.73 -4.01
C THR A 18 11.96 6.34 -3.38
N PHE A 19 11.24 6.21 -2.27
CA PHE A 19 10.98 4.92 -1.64
C PHE A 19 9.58 4.47 -1.96
N GLU A 20 9.44 3.32 -2.60
CA GLU A 20 8.14 2.75 -2.91
C GLU A 20 8.00 1.33 -2.37
N GLY A 21 6.79 0.99 -1.94
CA GLY A 21 6.51 -0.35 -1.44
C GLY A 21 5.07 -0.53 -0.95
N TRP A 22 4.71 -1.78 -0.70
CA TRP A 22 3.44 -2.10 -0.05
C TRP A 22 3.42 -1.60 1.39
N VAL A 23 2.28 -1.07 1.81
CA VAL A 23 1.99 -0.84 3.23
C VAL A 23 1.99 -2.19 3.93
N ARG A 24 2.76 -2.31 5.02
CA ARG A 24 2.92 -3.54 5.77
C ARG A 24 2.47 -3.37 7.22
N LEU A 25 1.85 -4.42 7.75
CA LEU A 25 1.57 -4.60 9.16
C LEU A 25 2.29 -5.86 9.63
N HIS A 26 3.10 -5.78 10.69
CA HIS A 26 3.90 -6.90 11.19
C HIS A 26 4.65 -7.67 10.08
N SER A 27 5.30 -6.95 9.16
CA SER A 27 6.08 -7.47 8.03
C SER A 27 5.28 -8.00 6.83
N ALA A 28 3.97 -8.19 6.94
CA ALA A 28 3.09 -8.65 5.86
C ALA A 28 2.39 -7.48 5.15
N PRO A 29 2.17 -7.53 3.82
CA PRO A 29 1.39 -6.51 3.12
C PRO A 29 -0.05 -6.48 3.65
N VAL A 30 -0.59 -5.30 3.88
CA VAL A 30 -2.02 -5.15 4.20
C VAL A 30 -2.81 -5.36 2.91
N LEU A 31 -3.63 -6.42 2.89
CA LEU A 31 -4.43 -6.83 1.74
C LEU A 31 -5.91 -6.91 2.11
N PHE A 32 -6.75 -6.51 1.17
CA PHE A 32 -8.21 -6.47 1.27
C PHE A 32 -8.82 -7.31 0.15
N ASP A 33 -9.97 -7.91 0.42
CA ASP A 33 -10.70 -8.68 -0.60
C ASP A 33 -11.51 -7.76 -1.54
N THR A 34 -11.81 -6.53 -1.11
CA THR A 34 -12.55 -5.53 -1.89
C THR A 34 -11.73 -4.25 -2.10
N GLU A 35 -11.98 -3.57 -3.22
CA GLU A 35 -11.35 -2.27 -3.52
C GLU A 35 -11.81 -1.18 -2.53
N ILE A 36 -13.07 -1.23 -2.12
CA ILE A 36 -13.65 -0.27 -1.17
C ILE A 36 -12.93 -0.33 0.17
N GLY A 37 -12.68 -1.53 0.73
CA GLY A 37 -11.93 -1.67 1.98
C GLY A 37 -10.50 -1.12 1.87
N ALA A 38 -9.85 -1.32 0.72
CA ALA A 38 -8.54 -0.71 0.46
C ALA A 38 -8.61 0.82 0.35
N LEU A 39 -9.67 1.39 -0.23
CA LEU A 39 -9.87 2.83 -0.34
C LEU A 39 -10.14 3.48 1.03
N GLU A 40 -10.96 2.86 1.87
CA GLU A 40 -11.23 3.33 3.24
C GLU A 40 -9.94 3.34 4.07
N TYR A 41 -9.15 2.27 3.99
CA TYR A 41 -7.86 2.21 4.67
C TYR A 41 -6.85 3.22 4.10
N LYS A 42 -6.86 3.45 2.77
CA LYS A 42 -6.04 4.49 2.13
C LYS A 42 -6.37 5.88 2.69
N HIS A 43 -7.67 6.19 2.78
CA HIS A 43 -8.13 7.45 3.33
C HIS A 43 -7.71 7.62 4.80
N HIS A 44 -7.83 6.56 5.60
CA HIS A 44 -7.32 6.57 6.98
C HIS A 44 -5.81 6.87 7.03
N LEU A 45 -5.00 6.23 6.18
CA LEU A 45 -3.56 6.48 6.10
C LEU A 45 -3.23 7.92 5.68
N GLU A 46 -3.98 8.48 4.72
CA GLU A 46 -3.84 9.87 4.29
C GLU A 46 -4.17 10.84 5.43
N MET A 47 -5.19 10.55 6.24
CA MET A 47 -5.58 11.40 7.37
C MET A 47 -4.56 11.42 8.52
N ILE A 48 -3.86 10.30 8.76
CA ILE A 48 -2.84 10.23 9.82
C ILE A 48 -1.43 10.63 9.33
N THR A 49 -1.19 10.58 8.02
CA THR A 49 0.12 10.91 7.44
C THR A 49 0.21 12.40 7.13
N LEU A 50 0.89 13.14 8.02
CA LEU A 50 1.12 14.58 7.83
C LEU A 50 2.26 14.91 6.83
N ASP A 51 2.95 13.89 6.31
CA ASP A 51 4.04 14.05 5.35
C ASP A 51 3.50 14.27 3.94
N ARG A 52 3.59 15.51 3.45
CA ARG A 52 3.18 15.90 2.08
C ARG A 52 3.98 15.20 0.98
N ASN A 53 5.11 14.59 1.33
CA ASN A 53 5.92 13.83 0.38
C ASN A 53 5.54 12.35 0.34
N THR A 54 4.48 11.94 1.03
CA THR A 54 3.97 10.58 0.98
C THR A 54 2.68 10.52 0.17
N GLU A 55 2.63 9.61 -0.79
CA GLU A 55 1.46 9.33 -1.62
C GLU A 55 1.03 7.86 -1.42
N PHE A 56 -0.28 7.63 -1.33
CA PHE A 56 -0.86 6.30 -1.20
C PHE A 56 -1.73 5.97 -2.42
N ARG A 57 -1.56 4.77 -2.98
CA ARG A 57 -2.33 4.28 -4.14
C ARG A 57 -2.89 2.90 -3.86
N VAL A 58 -4.17 2.68 -4.15
CA VAL A 58 -4.72 1.32 -4.15
C VAL A 58 -4.24 0.60 -5.41
N ARG A 59 -3.74 -0.63 -5.25
CA ARG A 59 -3.29 -1.49 -6.35
C ARG A 59 -3.87 -2.89 -6.22
N ARG A 60 -4.18 -3.50 -7.36
CA ARG A 60 -4.60 -4.90 -7.44
C ARG A 60 -3.39 -5.81 -7.24
N TYR A 61 -3.50 -6.71 -6.27
CA TYR A 61 -2.52 -7.74 -5.95
C TYR A 61 -3.06 -9.09 -6.41
N LYS A 62 -2.35 -9.75 -7.32
CA LYS A 62 -2.64 -11.14 -7.68
C LYS A 62 -1.91 -12.03 -6.68
N VAL A 63 -2.67 -12.73 -5.84
CA VAL A 63 -2.10 -13.79 -5.01
C VAL A 63 -1.87 -14.98 -5.93
N ASN A 64 -0.61 -15.21 -6.29
CA ASN A 64 -0.25 -16.44 -6.99
C ASN A 64 -0.32 -17.58 -5.97
N GLU A 65 -1.23 -18.53 -6.18
CA GLU A 65 -1.37 -19.75 -5.38
C GLU A 65 -0.20 -20.71 -5.67
N SER A 66 1.02 -20.31 -5.29
CA SER A 66 2.23 -21.09 -5.57
C SER A 66 3.13 -21.24 -4.33
N THR A 67 2.53 -21.35 -3.15
CA THR A 67 3.17 -21.92 -1.96
C THR A 67 2.08 -22.52 -1.07
N ALA A 68 1.45 -23.56 -1.59
CA ALA A 68 0.91 -24.64 -0.77
C ALA A 68 1.75 -25.87 -1.13
N CYS A 69 2.85 -26.06 -0.40
CA CYS A 69 3.55 -27.34 -0.30
C CYS A 69 3.45 -27.77 1.15
#